data_AF-A0A916IDN7-F1
#
_entry.id   AF-A0A916IDN7-F1
#
_cell.length_a   1.000
_cell.length_b   1.000
_cell.length_c   1.000
_cell.angle_alpha   90.00
_cell.angle_beta   90.00
_cell.angle_gamma   90.00
#
_symmetry.space_group_name_H-M   'P 1'
#
loop_
_entity.id
_entity.type
_entity.pdbx_description
1 polymer ?
#
loop_
_entity_poly.entity_id
_entity_poly.type
_entity_poly.pdbx_seq_one_letter_code
_entity_poly.pdbx_strand_id
1 'polypeptide(L)'
;MPAPTPRVESFSRGEAAHGISLPEGVHGLGDSALGRGAAKALHSARRLAALPVAGWSRVIGTPSPSGLTADCGRGEAALERHHARCLMRSLRQPLVGGNHAELLIDGPATYAAMFAAIDGARSHINLESYIVEADGPGEELARRLIAKCREGVKVNLLFDGFGSLRTASAYFDALRAAGVQLCEYNPLRSWRKLLSRGVHLRDHRKLLVVDGRVAFLGGINISGVYSAGSQPQHGADAHTPWRDTHLRIAGPLVTELQRLFVAHWNKHAVAAIQPANYLPPTAALGSLRGAIASCEAGRRRNPFYRAL
;
A
#
# COMPACT_ATOMS: atom_id res chain seq x y z
N MET A 1 -17.91 54.32 -29.56
CA MET A 1 -17.78 53.33 -30.65
C MET A 1 -17.65 51.95 -30.01
N PRO A 2 -18.60 51.01 -30.20
CA PRO A 2 -18.44 49.64 -29.74
C PRO A 2 -18.04 48.73 -30.91
N ALA A 3 -17.07 47.85 -30.71
CA ALA A 3 -16.69 46.77 -31.64
C ALA A 3 -16.14 45.57 -30.83
N PRO A 4 -16.18 44.33 -31.34
CA PRO A 4 -17.39 43.52 -31.47
C PRO A 4 -17.25 42.13 -30.80
N THR A 5 -18.38 41.47 -30.59
CA THR A 5 -18.53 40.07 -30.15
C THR A 5 -17.95 39.06 -31.15
N PRO A 6 -17.28 37.97 -30.71
CA PRO A 6 -16.81 36.94 -31.62
C PRO A 6 -17.93 35.95 -32.03
N ARG A 7 -17.95 35.64 -33.33
CA ARG A 7 -18.79 34.64 -34.00
C ARG A 7 -18.40 33.22 -33.59
N VAL A 8 -19.41 32.37 -33.43
CA VAL A 8 -19.29 30.92 -33.41
C VAL A 8 -19.24 30.43 -34.87
N GLU A 9 -18.12 29.84 -35.27
CA GLU A 9 -18.03 29.09 -36.54
C GLU A 9 -18.16 27.59 -36.27
N SER A 10 -19.17 27.00 -36.91
CA SER A 10 -19.38 25.57 -37.01
C SER A 10 -18.37 24.96 -37.98
N PHE A 11 -17.54 24.02 -37.52
CA PHE A 11 -16.70 23.20 -38.39
C PHE A 11 -17.29 21.81 -38.60
N SER A 12 -17.51 21.52 -39.88
CA SER A 12 -17.98 20.28 -40.48
C SER A 12 -16.98 19.15 -40.37
N ARG A 13 -17.52 17.92 -40.27
CA ARG A 13 -16.79 16.64 -40.32
C ARG A 13 -16.01 16.52 -41.64
N GLY A 14 -14.72 16.22 -41.54
CA GLY A 14 -13.87 15.76 -42.65
C GLY A 14 -13.12 14.52 -42.24
N GLU A 15 -13.41 13.40 -42.90
CA GLU A 15 -12.63 12.17 -42.88
C GLU A 15 -11.23 12.43 -43.46
N ALA A 16 -10.20 11.92 -42.79
CA ALA A 16 -8.89 11.68 -43.41
C ALA A 16 -8.30 10.39 -42.83
N ALA A 17 -8.34 9.34 -43.64
CA ALA A 17 -7.65 8.10 -43.42
C ALA A 17 -6.14 8.31 -43.63
N HIS A 18 -5.33 8.03 -42.62
CA HIS A 18 -3.90 7.83 -42.76
C HIS A 18 -3.54 6.42 -42.30
N GLY A 19 -3.29 5.56 -43.29
CA GLY A 19 -2.73 4.24 -43.10
C GLY A 19 -1.27 4.31 -42.68
N ILE A 20 -0.92 3.53 -41.68
CA ILE A 20 0.47 3.27 -41.28
C ILE A 20 0.81 1.86 -41.75
N SER A 21 1.75 1.78 -42.70
CA SER A 21 2.33 0.54 -43.20
C SER A 21 3.27 -0.07 -42.15
N LEU A 22 3.15 -1.38 -41.92
CA LEU A 22 4.10 -2.17 -41.13
C LEU A 22 5.23 -2.70 -42.03
N PRO A 23 6.48 -2.79 -41.54
CA PRO A 23 7.56 -3.40 -42.30
C PRO A 23 7.42 -4.92 -42.35
N GLU A 24 7.63 -5.49 -43.54
CA GLU A 24 7.70 -6.91 -43.80
C GLU A 24 8.98 -7.55 -43.21
N GLY A 25 8.84 -8.76 -42.68
CA GLY A 25 9.95 -9.71 -42.59
C GLY A 25 10.24 -10.28 -41.20
N VAL A 26 9.39 -11.20 -40.72
CA VAL A 26 9.84 -12.45 -40.06
C VAL A 26 8.80 -13.53 -40.32
N HIS A 27 8.99 -14.31 -41.39
CA HIS A 27 8.27 -15.57 -41.57
C HIS A 27 8.98 -16.66 -40.77
N GLY A 28 8.20 -17.39 -39.96
CA GLY A 28 8.54 -18.72 -39.48
C GLY A 28 8.63 -18.83 -37.96
N LEU A 29 7.54 -19.27 -37.34
CA LEU A 29 7.53 -20.34 -36.34
C LEU A 29 6.07 -20.65 -35.91
N GLY A 30 5.59 -21.79 -36.39
CA GLY A 30 4.58 -22.70 -35.82
C GLY A 30 3.45 -22.14 -34.96
N ASP A 31 2.25 -22.15 -35.54
CA ASP A 31 1.00 -22.31 -34.81
C ASP A 31 1.02 -23.58 -33.93
N SER A 32 1.01 -23.41 -32.61
CA SER A 32 0.12 -24.18 -31.71
C SER A 32 0.33 -23.81 -30.24
N ALA A 33 -0.80 -23.78 -29.51
CA ALA A 33 -0.96 -23.73 -28.05
C ALA A 33 -1.20 -22.37 -27.35
N LEU A 34 -1.12 -21.21 -28.03
CA LEU A 34 -1.47 -19.91 -27.40
C LEU A 34 -2.87 -19.36 -27.75
N GLY A 35 -3.54 -19.88 -28.79
CA GLY A 35 -4.85 -19.35 -29.23
C GLY A 35 -6.10 -19.85 -28.48
N ARG A 36 -6.00 -20.93 -27.68
CA ARG A 36 -7.19 -21.56 -27.06
C ARG A 36 -7.54 -21.05 -25.66
N GLY A 37 -6.61 -20.40 -24.96
CA GLY A 37 -6.84 -19.85 -23.62
C GLY A 37 -7.53 -18.48 -23.63
N ALA A 38 -7.10 -17.58 -24.53
CA ALA A 38 -7.63 -16.22 -24.60
C ALA A 38 -9.10 -16.15 -25.08
N ALA A 39 -9.53 -17.10 -25.93
CA ALA A 39 -10.91 -17.14 -26.42
C ALA A 39 -11.94 -17.56 -25.35
N LYS A 40 -11.57 -18.38 -24.36
CA LYS A 40 -12.49 -18.79 -23.26
C LYS A 40 -12.69 -17.70 -22.21
N ALA A 41 -11.69 -16.83 -22.00
CA ALA A 41 -11.79 -15.70 -21.08
C ALA A 41 -12.65 -14.55 -21.65
N LEU A 42 -12.59 -14.29 -22.96
CA LEU A 42 -13.44 -13.28 -23.59
C LEU A 42 -14.92 -13.69 -23.70
N HIS A 43 -15.23 -14.99 -23.78
CA HIS A 43 -16.61 -15.46 -23.93
C HIS A 43 -17.40 -15.45 -22.61
N SER A 44 -16.71 -15.51 -21.46
CA SER A 44 -17.31 -15.44 -20.12
C SER A 44 -17.54 -13.99 -19.65
N ALA A 45 -16.71 -13.04 -20.10
CA ALA A 45 -16.89 -11.61 -19.81
C ALA A 45 -18.10 -10.99 -20.52
N ARG A 46 -18.46 -11.46 -21.73
CA ARG A 46 -19.61 -10.94 -22.49
C ARG A 46 -20.98 -11.42 -22.01
N ARG A 47 -21.07 -12.51 -21.23
CA ARG A 47 -22.35 -12.98 -20.65
C ARG A 47 -22.76 -12.22 -19.38
N LEU A 48 -21.82 -11.59 -18.67
CA LEU A 48 -22.12 -10.79 -17.46
C LEU A 48 -22.55 -9.36 -17.79
N ALA A 49 -22.19 -8.84 -18.96
CA ALA A 49 -22.58 -7.51 -19.42
C ALA A 49 -23.96 -7.43 -20.10
N ALA A 50 -24.64 -8.57 -20.32
CA ALA A 50 -25.89 -8.65 -21.06
C ALA A 50 -27.13 -8.96 -20.20
N LEU A 51 -27.01 -8.92 -18.87
CA LEU A 51 -28.18 -9.07 -18.00
C LEU A 51 -28.92 -7.73 -17.90
N PRO A 52 -30.24 -7.67 -18.17
CA PRO A 52 -31.01 -6.43 -18.08
C PRO A 52 -30.99 -5.89 -16.65
N VAL A 53 -30.74 -4.59 -16.53
CA VAL A 53 -30.68 -3.80 -15.28
C VAL A 53 -31.96 -3.95 -14.43
N ALA A 54 -33.06 -4.45 -15.00
CA ALA A 54 -34.32 -4.72 -14.32
C ALA A 54 -34.29 -5.91 -13.33
N GLY A 55 -33.23 -6.71 -13.27
CA GLY A 55 -33.11 -7.84 -12.33
C GLY A 55 -32.63 -7.48 -10.92
N TRP A 56 -32.05 -6.29 -10.71
CA TRP A 56 -31.44 -5.91 -9.44
C TRP A 56 -32.43 -5.36 -8.40
N SER A 57 -33.59 -4.87 -8.85
CA SER A 57 -34.64 -4.32 -7.97
C SER A 57 -35.45 -5.37 -7.21
N ARG A 58 -35.26 -6.67 -7.46
CA ARG A 58 -35.83 -7.77 -6.64
C ARG A 58 -34.91 -8.28 -5.54
N VAL A 59 -33.61 -7.99 -5.60
CA VAL A 59 -32.63 -8.38 -4.56
C VAL A 59 -32.49 -7.28 -3.50
N ILE A 60 -32.77 -6.03 -3.87
CA ILE A 60 -32.80 -4.88 -2.96
C ILE A 60 -34.27 -4.52 -2.75
N GLY A 61 -34.94 -5.23 -1.84
CA GLY A 61 -36.28 -4.86 -1.40
C GLY A 61 -36.26 -3.41 -0.91
N THR A 62 -37.18 -2.58 -1.40
CA THR A 62 -37.39 -1.24 -0.88
C THR A 62 -38.02 -1.35 0.51
N PRO A 63 -37.36 -0.93 1.59
CA PRO A 63 -38.02 -0.92 2.90
C PRO A 63 -39.07 0.20 2.92
N SER A 64 -40.27 -0.15 3.35
CA SER A 64 -41.31 0.82 3.70
C SER A 64 -40.80 1.72 4.85
N PRO A 65 -40.99 3.06 4.82
CA PRO A 65 -40.34 3.97 5.76
C PRO A 65 -40.92 3.97 7.19
N SER A 66 -41.90 3.13 7.52
CA SER A 66 -42.73 3.31 8.72
C SER A 66 -42.56 2.26 9.83
N GLY A 67 -41.52 1.41 9.79
CA GLY A 67 -41.36 0.33 10.79
C GLY A 67 -39.98 0.05 11.38
N LEU A 68 -38.91 0.76 10.98
CA LEU A 68 -37.53 0.32 11.28
C LEU A 68 -36.78 1.12 12.35
N THR A 69 -37.34 2.20 12.90
CA THR A 69 -36.54 3.09 13.76
C THR A 69 -36.38 2.63 15.22
N ALA A 70 -37.02 1.54 15.66
CA ALA A 70 -36.94 1.09 17.05
C ALA A 70 -36.03 -0.14 17.30
N ASP A 71 -35.58 -0.87 16.26
CA ASP A 71 -34.78 -2.10 16.42
C ASP A 71 -33.44 -2.13 15.66
N CYS A 72 -33.18 -1.12 14.80
CA CYS A 72 -31.91 -1.01 14.06
C CYS A 72 -30.67 -0.99 14.98
N GLY A 73 -30.75 -0.36 16.15
CA GLY A 73 -29.63 -0.30 17.11
C GLY A 73 -29.26 -1.66 17.73
N ARG A 74 -30.21 -2.61 17.83
CA ARG A 74 -29.93 -3.98 18.32
C ARG A 74 -29.39 -4.88 17.21
N GLY A 75 -29.90 -4.74 15.98
CA GLY A 75 -29.46 -5.49 14.82
C GLY A 75 -28.02 -5.15 14.39
N GLU A 76 -27.69 -3.86 14.36
CA GLU A 76 -26.36 -3.38 13.96
C GLU A 76 -25.29 -3.80 14.97
N ALA A 77 -25.55 -3.63 16.27
CA ALA A 77 -24.64 -4.07 17.32
C ALA A 77 -24.48 -5.61 17.38
N ALA A 78 -25.53 -6.37 17.02
CA ALA A 78 -25.45 -7.83 16.92
C ALA A 78 -24.60 -8.27 15.73
N LEU A 79 -24.74 -7.59 14.58
CA LEU A 79 -23.95 -7.83 13.38
C LEU A 79 -22.47 -7.48 13.60
N GLU A 80 -22.17 -6.34 14.20
CA GLU A 80 -20.80 -5.94 14.58
C GLU A 80 -20.16 -6.97 15.52
N ARG A 81 -20.88 -7.42 16.56
CA ARG A 81 -20.40 -8.47 17.47
C ARG A 81 -20.19 -9.81 16.76
N HIS A 82 -21.02 -10.12 15.77
CA HIS A 82 -20.84 -11.32 14.96
C HIS A 82 -19.58 -11.21 14.08
N HIS A 83 -19.42 -10.10 13.34
CA HIS A 83 -18.24 -9.82 12.53
C HIS A 83 -16.95 -9.81 13.36
N ALA A 84 -16.96 -9.15 14.52
CA ALA A 84 -15.82 -9.13 15.46
C ALA A 84 -15.42 -10.55 15.89
N ARG A 85 -16.40 -11.40 16.25
CA ARG A 85 -16.13 -12.81 16.60
C ARG A 85 -15.56 -13.61 15.44
N CYS A 86 -16.12 -13.45 14.24
CA CYS A 86 -15.61 -14.11 13.03
C CYS A 86 -14.17 -13.67 12.76
N LEU A 87 -13.90 -12.36 12.78
CA LEU A 87 -12.56 -11.81 12.59
C LEU A 87 -11.57 -12.35 13.63
N MET A 88 -11.90 -12.31 14.91
CA MET A 88 -11.03 -12.82 15.98
C MET A 88 -10.73 -14.32 15.80
N ARG A 89 -11.73 -15.12 15.45
CA ARG A 89 -11.57 -16.57 15.23
C ARG A 89 -10.70 -16.87 14.01
N SER A 90 -10.91 -16.10 12.95
CA SER A 90 -10.18 -16.20 11.69
C SER A 90 -8.72 -15.80 11.82
N LEU A 91 -8.46 -14.66 12.46
CA LEU A 91 -7.12 -14.13 12.69
C LEU A 91 -6.40 -14.84 13.84
N ARG A 92 -7.14 -15.56 14.69
CA ARG A 92 -6.66 -16.14 15.95
C ARG A 92 -5.99 -15.10 16.85
N GLN A 93 -6.55 -13.90 16.85
CA GLN A 93 -6.08 -12.77 17.64
C GLN A 93 -7.28 -12.04 18.28
N PRO A 94 -7.13 -11.56 19.52
CA PRO A 94 -8.15 -10.71 20.13
C PRO A 94 -8.20 -9.32 19.47
N LEU A 95 -9.36 -8.68 19.53
CA LEU A 95 -9.45 -7.26 19.22
C LEU A 95 -8.85 -6.43 20.36
N VAL A 96 -7.89 -5.59 20.01
CA VAL A 96 -7.28 -4.59 20.89
C VAL A 96 -8.11 -3.32 20.78
N GLY A 97 -8.60 -2.81 21.90
CA GLY A 97 -9.33 -1.53 21.98
C GLY A 97 -8.42 -0.33 22.27
N GLY A 98 -9.00 0.87 22.30
CA GLY A 98 -8.29 2.07 22.70
C GLY A 98 -7.50 2.75 21.57
N ASN A 99 -7.82 2.47 20.30
CA ASN A 99 -7.04 2.95 19.17
C ASN A 99 -7.70 4.14 18.49
N HIS A 100 -6.88 4.94 17.83
CA HIS A 100 -7.28 5.94 16.87
C HIS A 100 -6.63 5.59 15.53
N ALA A 101 -7.40 5.67 14.45
CA ALA A 101 -6.90 5.51 13.09
C ALA A 101 -7.39 6.67 12.22
N GLU A 102 -6.46 7.27 11.49
CA GLU A 102 -6.70 8.33 10.53
C GLU A 102 -6.43 7.78 9.12
N LEU A 103 -7.38 7.99 8.21
CA LEU A 103 -7.25 7.59 6.81
C LEU A 103 -6.46 8.66 6.04
N LEU A 104 -5.35 8.25 5.44
CA LEU A 104 -4.53 9.08 4.56
C LEU A 104 -4.86 8.72 3.12
N ILE A 105 -5.49 9.67 2.42
CA ILE A 105 -6.18 9.42 1.15
C ILE A 105 -5.23 9.16 -0.02
N ASP A 106 -4.03 9.74 0.02
CA ASP A 106 -3.07 9.67 -1.07
C ASP A 106 -1.62 9.83 -0.59
N GLY A 107 -0.69 9.79 -1.55
CA GLY A 107 0.75 9.93 -1.31
C GLY A 107 1.12 11.24 -0.60
N PRO A 108 0.69 12.43 -1.07
CA PRO A 108 0.96 13.70 -0.38
C PRO A 108 0.55 13.72 1.09
N ALA A 109 -0.69 13.33 1.41
CA ALA A 109 -1.15 13.26 2.80
C ALA A 109 -0.34 12.26 3.63
N THR A 110 0.03 11.13 3.00
CA THR A 110 0.81 10.07 3.64
C THR A 110 2.23 10.52 3.95
N TYR A 111 2.96 11.07 2.98
CA TYR A 111 4.32 11.55 3.18
C TYR A 111 4.37 12.70 4.17
N ALA A 112 3.43 13.64 4.11
CA ALA A 112 3.36 14.74 5.09
C ALA A 112 3.22 14.20 6.52
N ALA A 113 2.30 13.26 6.76
CA ALA A 113 2.08 12.68 8.08
C ALA A 113 3.27 11.81 8.55
N MET A 114 3.85 11.00 7.66
CA MET A 114 5.03 10.18 7.96
C MET A 114 6.23 11.05 8.32
N PHE A 115 6.51 12.09 7.53
CA PHE A 115 7.63 13.00 7.76
C PHE A 115 7.46 13.79 9.04
N ALA A 116 6.26 14.30 9.33
CA ALA A 116 5.97 14.94 10.62
C ALA A 116 6.23 14.00 11.81
N ALA A 117 5.86 12.72 11.70
CA ALA A 117 6.16 11.74 12.75
C ALA A 117 7.65 11.47 12.89
N ILE A 118 8.38 11.32 11.77
CA ILE A 118 9.84 11.14 11.76
C ILE A 118 10.55 12.34 12.39
N ASP A 119 10.17 13.55 12.01
CA ASP A 119 10.72 14.81 12.54
C ASP A 119 10.44 14.95 14.06
N GLY A 120 9.32 14.38 14.52
CA GLY A 120 8.96 14.29 15.94
C GLY A 120 9.64 13.18 16.73
N ALA A 121 10.32 12.23 16.09
CA ALA A 121 10.88 11.05 16.76
C ALA A 121 11.93 11.41 17.82
N ARG A 122 11.98 10.64 18.91
CA ARG A 122 12.86 10.86 20.07
C ARG A 122 13.65 9.63 20.51
N SER A 123 13.24 8.43 20.12
CA SER A 123 13.82 7.16 20.57
C SER A 123 14.22 6.29 19.39
N HIS A 124 13.26 5.93 18.54
CA HIS A 124 13.52 5.04 17.43
C HIS A 124 12.53 5.17 16.27
N ILE A 125 13.00 4.79 15.09
CA ILE A 125 12.23 4.74 13.85
C ILE A 125 12.47 3.37 13.22
N ASN A 126 11.39 2.66 12.94
CA ASN A 126 11.42 1.35 12.29
C ASN A 126 10.61 1.45 11.00
N LEU A 127 11.27 1.29 9.85
CA LEU A 127 10.65 1.39 8.54
C LEU A 127 10.85 0.09 7.75
N GLU A 128 9.77 -0.43 7.21
CA GLU A 128 9.70 -1.59 6.32
C GLU A 128 8.97 -1.16 5.04
N SER A 129 9.57 -1.35 3.86
CA SER A 129 8.94 -1.02 2.58
C SER A 129 9.38 -1.96 1.45
N TYR A 130 8.44 -2.28 0.56
CA TYR A 130 8.74 -3.04 -0.66
C TYR A 130 9.57 -2.21 -1.65
N ILE A 131 9.12 -1.00 -1.99
CA ILE A 131 9.86 -0.10 -2.88
C ILE A 131 10.43 1.05 -2.03
N VAL A 132 11.74 1.25 -2.20
CA VAL A 132 12.46 2.45 -1.76
C VAL A 132 13.25 2.96 -2.95
N GLU A 133 12.81 4.06 -3.53
CA GLU A 133 13.49 4.76 -4.62
C GLU A 133 14.23 5.99 -4.10
N ALA A 134 15.34 6.36 -4.76
CA ALA A 134 16.13 7.55 -4.44
C ALA A 134 15.66 8.73 -5.30
N ASP A 135 14.39 9.09 -5.17
CA ASP A 135 13.75 10.22 -5.84
C ASP A 135 12.96 11.04 -4.81
N GLY A 136 12.43 12.21 -5.20
CA GLY A 136 11.66 13.15 -4.35
C GLY A 136 11.40 12.70 -2.88
N PRO A 137 10.37 11.86 -2.62
CA PRO A 137 10.06 11.41 -1.26
C PRO A 137 11.13 10.52 -0.61
N GLY A 138 11.86 9.71 -1.37
CA GLY A 138 12.98 8.91 -0.86
C GLY A 138 14.22 9.71 -0.49
N GLU A 139 14.60 10.72 -1.28
CA GLU A 139 15.68 11.65 -0.91
C GLU A 139 15.33 12.41 0.38
N GLU A 140 14.07 12.84 0.47
CA GLU A 140 13.51 13.59 1.59
C GLU A 140 13.36 12.73 2.85
N LEU A 141 13.05 11.44 2.68
CA LEU A 141 13.13 10.43 3.73
C LEU A 141 14.58 10.27 4.21
N ALA A 142 15.54 10.03 3.30
CA ALA A 142 16.92 9.78 3.67
C ALA A 142 17.53 10.94 4.45
N ARG A 143 17.29 12.18 4.01
CA ARG A 143 17.72 13.39 4.70
C ARG A 143 17.23 13.43 6.14
N ARG A 144 15.96 13.07 6.39
CA ARG A 144 15.38 13.04 7.74
C ARG A 144 15.92 11.92 8.60
N LEU A 145 16.02 10.71 8.05
CA LEU A 145 16.55 9.56 8.80
C LEU A 145 18.01 9.82 9.23
N ILE A 146 18.83 10.40 8.34
CA ILE A 146 20.20 10.82 8.64
C ILE A 146 20.22 11.88 9.76
N ALA A 147 19.35 12.89 9.68
CA ALA A 147 19.24 13.90 10.74
C ALA A 147 18.87 13.27 12.09
N LYS A 148 17.92 12.33 12.11
CA LYS A 148 17.50 11.63 13.32
C LYS A 148 18.59 10.75 13.92
N CYS A 149 19.38 10.06 13.10
CA CYS A 149 20.54 9.34 13.59
C CYS A 149 21.56 10.27 14.28
N ARG A 150 21.77 11.48 13.73
CA ARG A 150 22.65 12.50 14.34
C ARG A 150 22.12 13.02 15.67
N GLU A 151 20.80 13.06 15.84
CA GLU A 151 20.13 13.36 17.11
C GLU A 151 20.16 12.17 18.11
N GLY A 152 20.73 11.03 17.72
CA GLY A 152 20.84 9.84 18.57
C GLY A 152 19.68 8.85 18.47
N VAL A 153 18.67 9.15 17.66
CA VAL A 153 17.51 8.27 17.40
C VAL A 153 17.98 7.00 16.68
N LYS A 154 17.48 5.83 17.15
CA LYS A 154 17.80 4.53 16.55
C LYS A 154 16.96 4.30 15.30
N VAL A 155 17.59 4.12 14.15
CA VAL A 155 16.87 3.99 12.87
C VAL A 155 17.17 2.65 12.23
N ASN A 156 16.10 1.89 11.96
CA ASN A 156 16.16 0.61 11.28
C ASN A 156 15.32 0.66 10.01
N LEU A 157 15.93 0.37 8.86
CA LEU A 157 15.26 0.32 7.56
C LEU A 157 15.40 -1.09 6.96
N LEU A 158 14.26 -1.78 6.85
CA LEU A 158 14.11 -3.03 6.14
C LEU A 158 13.50 -2.74 4.76
N PHE A 159 14.14 -3.21 3.70
CA PHE A 159 13.65 -2.99 2.34
C PHE A 159 13.76 -4.25 1.49
N ASP A 160 12.87 -4.38 0.52
CA ASP A 160 12.86 -5.51 -0.38
C ASP A 160 13.86 -5.33 -1.54
N GLY A 161 14.75 -6.31 -1.71
CA GLY A 161 15.79 -6.28 -2.75
C GLY A 161 15.28 -6.34 -4.21
N PHE A 162 14.06 -6.82 -4.48
CA PHE A 162 13.47 -6.76 -5.82
C PHE A 162 12.80 -5.42 -6.03
N GLY A 163 11.96 -4.98 -5.07
CA GLY A 163 11.26 -3.70 -5.17
C GLY A 163 12.20 -2.50 -5.20
N SER A 164 13.39 -2.61 -4.61
CA SER A 164 14.41 -1.55 -4.58
C SER A 164 15.60 -1.83 -5.50
N LEU A 165 15.47 -2.72 -6.49
CA LEU A 165 16.58 -3.15 -7.36
C LEU A 165 17.19 -2.00 -8.18
N ARG A 166 16.40 -0.98 -8.51
CA ARG A 166 16.82 0.18 -9.30
C ARG A 166 17.50 1.27 -8.46
N THR A 167 17.47 1.14 -7.14
CA THR A 167 18.00 2.15 -6.23
C THR A 167 19.50 1.99 -6.07
N ALA A 168 20.25 3.04 -6.40
CA ALA A 168 21.69 3.01 -6.39
C ALA A 168 22.24 2.66 -4.99
N SER A 169 23.32 1.87 -4.93
CA SER A 169 23.93 1.48 -3.64
C SER A 169 24.35 2.70 -2.82
N ALA A 170 24.80 3.77 -3.48
CA ALA A 170 25.20 5.02 -2.86
C ALA A 170 24.12 5.61 -1.92
N TYR A 171 22.83 5.45 -2.25
CA TYR A 171 21.72 5.89 -1.40
C TYR A 171 21.74 5.14 -0.06
N PHE A 172 21.85 3.81 -0.11
CA PHE A 172 21.93 2.96 1.08
C PHE A 172 23.25 3.12 1.83
N ASP A 173 24.35 3.35 1.11
CA ASP A 173 25.67 3.56 1.71
C ASP A 173 25.70 4.86 2.53
N ALA A 174 25.06 5.93 2.03
CA ALA A 174 24.91 7.18 2.78
C ALA A 174 24.08 7.00 4.06
N LEU A 175 22.97 6.26 4.00
CA LEU A 175 22.15 5.92 5.18
C LEU A 175 22.97 5.13 6.21
N ARG A 176 23.70 4.10 5.75
CA ARG A 176 24.53 3.26 6.61
C ARG A 176 25.63 4.07 7.28
N ALA A 177 26.30 4.94 6.53
CA ALA A 177 27.36 5.81 7.04
C ALA A 177 26.85 6.78 8.13
N ALA A 178 25.58 7.18 8.07
CA ALA A 178 24.95 8.01 9.08
C ALA A 178 24.49 7.25 10.35
N GLY A 179 24.55 5.91 10.35
CA GLY A 179 24.16 5.08 11.48
C GLY A 179 22.79 4.41 11.35
N VAL A 180 22.13 4.50 10.20
CA VAL A 180 20.91 3.73 9.91
C VAL A 180 21.29 2.25 9.77
N GLN A 181 20.64 1.37 10.55
CA GLN A 181 20.75 -0.07 10.31
C GLN A 181 19.90 -0.46 9.10
N LEU A 182 20.48 -1.28 8.23
CA LEU A 182 19.85 -1.71 6.99
C LEU A 182 19.66 -3.22 6.96
N CYS A 183 18.48 -3.67 6.55
CA CYS A 183 18.18 -5.07 6.29
C CYS A 183 17.58 -5.21 4.87
N GLU A 184 18.34 -5.80 3.95
CA GLU A 184 17.83 -6.12 2.61
C GLU A 184 17.14 -7.49 2.63
N TYR A 185 15.83 -7.51 2.40
CA TYR A 185 15.06 -8.74 2.31
C TYR A 185 15.24 -9.42 0.95
N ASN A 186 15.51 -10.73 0.99
CA ASN A 186 15.70 -11.62 -0.16
C ASN A 186 16.55 -10.98 -1.29
N PRO A 187 17.84 -10.68 -1.05
CA PRO A 187 18.70 -9.95 -1.98
C PRO A 187 18.93 -10.73 -3.28
N LEU A 188 18.92 -10.05 -4.42
CA LEU A 188 19.02 -10.65 -5.77
C LEU A 188 20.45 -10.69 -6.33
N ARG A 189 21.46 -10.45 -5.50
CA ARG A 189 22.88 -10.29 -5.89
C ARG A 189 23.55 -11.54 -6.45
N SER A 190 22.85 -12.68 -6.53
CA SER A 190 23.39 -13.93 -7.07
C SER A 190 22.49 -14.47 -8.17
N TRP A 191 23.10 -14.82 -9.31
CA TRP A 191 22.42 -15.49 -10.42
C TRP A 191 21.67 -16.76 -9.99
N ARG A 192 22.18 -17.48 -8.98
CA ARG A 192 21.51 -18.65 -8.38
C ARG A 192 20.21 -18.29 -7.67
N LYS A 193 20.15 -17.12 -7.01
CA LYS A 193 18.93 -16.63 -6.36
C LYS A 193 17.91 -16.14 -7.38
N LEU A 194 18.36 -15.52 -8.47
CA LEU A 194 17.51 -15.07 -9.55
C LEU A 194 16.80 -16.25 -10.26
N LEU A 195 17.51 -17.37 -10.42
CA LEU A 195 16.97 -18.62 -10.97
C LEU A 195 16.23 -19.48 -9.92
N SER A 196 16.19 -19.06 -8.67
CA SER A 196 15.55 -19.84 -7.61
C SER A 196 14.02 -19.75 -7.69
N ARG A 197 13.34 -20.84 -7.32
CA ARG A 197 11.88 -20.84 -7.17
C ARG A 197 11.37 -19.85 -6.11
N GLY A 198 12.24 -19.28 -5.28
CA GLY A 198 11.89 -18.33 -4.22
C GLY A 198 11.92 -16.85 -4.63
N VAL A 199 12.19 -16.53 -5.91
CA VAL A 199 12.29 -15.13 -6.35
C VAL A 199 10.99 -14.33 -6.14
N HIS A 200 9.85 -15.00 -6.25
CA HIS A 200 8.51 -14.42 -6.03
C HIS A 200 8.17 -14.21 -4.55
N LEU A 201 8.98 -14.73 -3.63
CA LEU A 201 8.79 -14.53 -2.20
C LEU A 201 9.40 -13.18 -1.81
N ARG A 202 8.57 -12.14 -1.90
CA ARG A 202 8.94 -10.75 -1.59
C ARG A 202 8.27 -10.25 -0.33
N ASP A 203 8.90 -9.28 0.31
CA ASP A 203 8.28 -8.55 1.40
C ASP A 203 7.49 -7.36 0.87
N HIS A 204 6.16 -7.45 0.90
CA HIS A 204 5.26 -6.43 0.39
C HIS A 204 4.76 -5.45 1.46
N ARG A 205 5.22 -5.57 2.70
CA ARG A 205 4.76 -4.67 3.77
C ARG A 205 5.23 -3.24 3.50
N LYS A 206 4.40 -2.27 3.88
CA LYS A 206 4.79 -0.87 4.07
C LYS A 206 4.37 -0.53 5.49
N LEU A 207 5.33 -0.45 6.38
CA LEU A 207 5.12 -0.22 7.79
C LEU A 207 6.17 0.77 8.29
N LEU A 208 5.71 1.89 8.83
CA LEU A 208 6.55 2.80 9.62
C LEU A 208 6.04 2.75 11.06
N VAL A 209 6.93 2.56 12.03
CA VAL A 209 6.63 2.74 13.45
C VAL A 209 7.62 3.74 14.04
N VAL A 210 7.09 4.76 14.70
CA VAL A 210 7.90 5.81 15.36
C VAL A 210 7.65 5.76 16.86
N ASP A 211 8.76 5.63 17.60
CA ASP A 211 8.83 5.60 19.07
C ASP A 211 7.90 4.58 19.73
N GLY A 212 7.43 3.55 19.02
CA GLY A 212 6.41 2.61 19.50
C GLY A 212 5.07 3.27 19.83
N ARG A 213 4.81 4.49 19.31
CA ARG A 213 3.64 5.33 19.67
C ARG A 213 2.70 5.60 18.50
N VAL A 214 3.25 5.74 17.30
CA VAL A 214 2.48 5.93 16.07
C VAL A 214 2.99 4.97 15.01
N ALA A 215 2.07 4.41 14.24
CA ALA A 215 2.39 3.55 13.12
C ALA A 215 1.67 3.99 11.85
N PHE A 216 2.27 3.67 10.70
CA PHE A 216 1.69 3.89 9.38
C PHE A 216 1.71 2.57 8.62
N LEU A 217 0.59 2.19 8.01
CA LEU A 217 0.53 1.05 7.08
C LEU A 217 -0.50 1.27 5.97
N GLY A 218 -0.27 0.68 4.80
CA GLY A 218 -1.14 0.84 3.62
C GLY A 218 -0.48 0.35 2.34
N GLY A 219 -0.86 0.93 1.20
CA GLY A 219 -0.33 0.56 -0.12
C GLY A 219 0.81 1.44 -0.66
N ILE A 220 0.96 2.66 -0.12
CA ILE A 220 1.96 3.63 -0.56
C ILE A 220 3.38 3.18 -0.20
N ASN A 221 4.27 3.13 -1.20
CA ASN A 221 5.70 2.87 -1.03
C ASN A 221 6.49 4.20 -0.89
N ILE A 222 7.83 4.12 -0.84
CA ILE A 222 8.70 5.30 -0.91
C ILE A 222 9.15 5.45 -2.37
N SER A 223 8.42 6.26 -3.14
CA SER A 223 8.64 6.44 -4.57
C SER A 223 7.93 7.69 -5.08
N GLY A 224 8.56 8.39 -6.01
CA GLY A 224 8.04 9.59 -6.64
C GLY A 224 6.72 9.39 -7.38
N VAL A 225 6.37 8.15 -7.77
CA VAL A 225 5.08 7.86 -8.43
C VAL A 225 3.87 8.21 -7.57
N TYR A 226 4.03 8.23 -6.25
CA TYR A 226 2.97 8.61 -5.31
C TYR A 226 2.96 10.11 -5.01
N SER A 227 3.87 10.89 -5.59
CA SER A 227 3.94 12.35 -5.32
C SER A 227 2.72 13.08 -5.89
N ALA A 228 2.10 12.53 -6.94
CA ALA A 228 0.82 12.99 -7.44
C ALA A 228 -0.29 12.49 -6.50
N GLY A 229 -1.18 13.39 -6.11
CA GLY A 229 -2.38 13.03 -5.34
C GLY A 229 -3.31 12.08 -6.11
N SER A 230 -4.39 11.65 -5.46
CA SER A 230 -5.35 10.71 -6.07
C SER A 230 -6.24 11.34 -7.16
N GLN A 231 -6.20 12.66 -7.34
CA GLN A 231 -7.06 13.38 -8.28
C GLN A 231 -6.30 13.81 -9.54
N PRO A 232 -6.92 13.69 -10.74
CA PRO A 232 -6.35 14.23 -11.96
C PRO A 232 -6.12 15.74 -11.83
N GLN A 233 -4.90 16.17 -12.08
CA GLN A 233 -4.58 17.58 -12.24
C GLN A 233 -4.61 17.93 -13.72
N HIS A 234 -5.16 19.10 -14.06
CA HIS A 234 -5.18 19.61 -15.43
C HIS A 234 -4.10 20.69 -15.57
N GLY A 235 -3.15 20.50 -16.50
CA GLY A 235 -2.06 21.45 -16.74
C GLY A 235 -0.82 20.80 -17.35
N ALA A 236 0.17 21.63 -17.75
CA ALA A 236 1.41 21.18 -18.39
C ALA A 236 2.32 20.33 -17.48
N ASP A 237 2.20 20.49 -16.14
CA ASP A 237 2.98 19.77 -15.13
C ASP A 237 2.18 18.64 -14.45
N ALA A 238 1.11 18.15 -15.08
CA ALA A 238 0.25 17.13 -14.51
C ALA A 238 0.95 15.76 -14.49
N HIS A 239 1.47 15.37 -13.31
CA HIS A 239 1.86 13.99 -13.06
C HIS A 239 0.63 13.06 -13.06
N THR A 240 0.78 11.85 -13.59
CA THR A 240 -0.29 10.83 -13.57
C THR A 240 -0.71 10.57 -12.13
N PRO A 241 -1.98 10.78 -11.76
CA PRO A 241 -2.44 10.56 -10.39
C PRO A 241 -2.30 9.09 -10.01
N TRP A 242 -1.83 8.83 -8.79
CA TRP A 242 -1.76 7.48 -8.24
C TRP A 242 -2.72 7.34 -7.07
N ARG A 243 -3.76 6.54 -7.26
CA ARG A 243 -4.72 6.26 -6.19
C ARG A 243 -4.20 5.11 -5.33
N ASP A 244 -3.86 5.43 -4.09
CA ASP A 244 -3.56 4.45 -3.04
C ASP A 244 -3.81 5.09 -1.66
N THR A 245 -3.96 4.30 -0.62
CA THR A 245 -4.32 4.78 0.72
C THR A 245 -3.41 4.23 1.81
N HIS A 246 -3.33 4.95 2.90
CA HIS A 246 -2.59 4.57 4.10
C HIS A 246 -3.42 4.86 5.35
N LEU A 247 -3.02 4.26 6.46
CA LEU A 247 -3.57 4.55 7.78
C LEU A 247 -2.46 5.07 8.68
N ARG A 248 -2.74 6.13 9.42
CA ARG A 248 -1.97 6.50 10.62
C ARG A 248 -2.70 5.96 11.83
N ILE A 249 -2.01 5.18 12.66
CA ILE A 249 -2.57 4.52 13.83
C ILE A 249 -1.84 4.98 15.08
N ALA A 250 -2.60 5.28 16.13
CA ALA A 250 -2.11 5.54 17.47
C ALA A 250 -2.93 4.73 18.49
N GLY A 251 -2.29 4.37 19.61
CA GLY A 251 -2.88 3.56 20.67
C GLY A 251 -2.28 2.15 20.76
N PRO A 252 -2.88 1.25 21.57
CA PRO A 252 -2.28 -0.03 21.91
C PRO A 252 -1.95 -0.96 20.74
N LEU A 253 -2.63 -0.83 19.59
CA LEU A 253 -2.38 -1.61 18.38
C LEU A 253 -0.98 -1.36 17.79
N VAL A 254 -0.37 -0.20 18.07
CA VAL A 254 1.01 0.11 17.64
C VAL A 254 2.01 -0.87 18.25
N THR A 255 1.76 -1.36 19.47
CA THR A 255 2.59 -2.38 20.13
C THR A 255 2.66 -3.66 19.29
N GLU A 256 1.55 -4.10 18.69
CA GLU A 256 1.52 -5.31 17.87
C GLU A 256 2.27 -5.11 16.54
N LEU A 257 2.12 -3.93 15.91
CA LEU A 257 2.87 -3.57 14.71
C LEU A 257 4.38 -3.47 14.97
N GLN A 258 4.75 -2.92 16.12
CA GLN A 258 6.14 -2.81 16.55
C GLN A 258 6.75 -4.18 16.84
N ARG A 259 6.01 -5.10 17.46
CA ARG A 259 6.43 -6.51 17.62
C ARG A 259 6.58 -7.21 16.27
N LEU A 260 5.66 -6.96 15.34
CA LEU A 260 5.72 -7.53 13.99
C LEU A 260 7.01 -7.11 13.28
N PHE A 261 7.35 -5.81 13.31
CA PHE A 261 8.59 -5.31 12.75
C PHE A 261 9.82 -5.96 13.41
N VAL A 262 9.91 -5.96 14.75
CA VAL A 262 11.07 -6.51 15.48
C VAL A 262 11.25 -8.00 15.19
N ALA A 263 10.15 -8.77 15.15
CA ALA A 263 10.20 -10.18 14.80
C ALA A 263 10.71 -10.39 13.37
N HIS A 264 10.23 -9.57 12.43
CA HIS A 264 10.67 -9.66 11.04
C HIS A 264 12.15 -9.26 10.87
N TRP A 265 12.57 -8.19 11.54
CA TRP A 265 13.95 -7.77 11.61
C TRP A 265 14.87 -8.87 12.12
N ASN A 266 14.58 -9.42 13.31
CA ASN A 266 15.41 -10.46 13.94
C ASN A 266 15.50 -11.74 13.12
N LYS A 267 14.55 -11.99 12.21
CA LYS A 267 14.55 -13.14 11.33
C LYS A 267 15.45 -12.95 10.10
N HIS A 268 15.61 -11.73 9.60
CA HIS A 268 16.23 -11.45 8.31
C HIS A 268 17.51 -10.61 8.38
N ALA A 269 17.63 -9.75 9.39
CA ALA A 269 18.80 -8.92 9.57
C ALA A 269 19.99 -9.76 10.06
N VAL A 270 21.17 -9.45 9.54
CA VAL A 270 22.43 -10.04 10.02
C VAL A 270 22.82 -9.43 11.36
N ALA A 271 22.59 -8.14 11.54
CA ALA A 271 22.85 -7.43 12.77
C ALA A 271 21.63 -7.47 13.69
N ALA A 272 21.87 -7.68 14.98
CA ALA A 272 20.84 -7.48 16.00
C ALA A 272 20.32 -6.03 15.94
N ILE A 273 19.02 -5.90 16.17
CA ILE A 273 18.38 -4.58 16.26
C ILE A 273 19.03 -3.76 17.38
N GLN A 274 19.22 -2.46 17.15
CA GLN A 274 19.82 -1.58 18.15
C GLN A 274 19.02 -1.60 19.46
N PRO A 275 19.65 -1.62 20.63
CA PRO A 275 18.91 -1.60 21.89
C PRO A 275 18.14 -0.29 22.07
N ALA A 276 16.83 -0.39 22.27
CA ALA A 276 15.93 0.72 22.60
C ALA A 276 14.70 0.20 23.35
N ASN A 277 13.96 1.11 24.00
CA ASN A 277 12.64 0.78 24.54
C ASN A 277 11.61 0.74 23.39
N TYR A 278 11.57 -0.37 22.66
CA TYR A 278 10.66 -0.56 21.51
C TYR A 278 9.20 -0.74 21.92
N LEU A 279 8.91 -1.14 23.16
CA LEU A 279 7.55 -1.39 23.62
C LEU A 279 7.22 -0.47 24.81
N PRO A 280 7.24 0.87 24.62
CA PRO A 280 6.86 1.78 25.68
C PRO A 280 5.38 1.59 26.05
N PRO A 281 4.97 1.93 27.28
CA PRO A 281 3.56 1.90 27.66
C PRO A 281 2.71 2.74 26.70
N THR A 282 1.62 2.14 26.20
CA THR A 282 0.67 2.80 25.29
C THR A 282 -0.60 3.20 26.01
N ALA A 283 -1.03 4.45 25.85
CA ALA A 283 -2.33 4.92 26.33
C ALA A 283 -3.44 4.57 25.33
N ALA A 284 -4.68 4.47 25.82
CA ALA A 284 -5.85 4.46 24.96
C ALA A 284 -6.07 5.87 24.38
N LEU A 285 -6.14 5.98 23.07
CA LEU A 285 -6.21 7.26 22.33
C LEU A 285 -7.45 7.38 21.45
N GLY A 286 -8.35 6.40 21.48
CA GLY A 286 -9.60 6.43 20.74
C GLY A 286 -10.50 5.23 21.06
N SER A 287 -11.60 5.10 20.32
CA SER A 287 -12.62 4.06 20.51
C SER A 287 -12.44 2.85 19.59
N LEU A 288 -11.52 2.90 18.62
CA LEU A 288 -11.35 1.85 17.61
C LEU A 288 -10.85 0.55 18.26
N ARG A 289 -11.53 -0.55 17.90
CA ARG A 289 -11.09 -1.91 18.18
C ARG A 289 -10.53 -2.54 16.90
N GLY A 290 -9.33 -3.08 16.96
CA GLY A 290 -8.65 -3.66 15.80
C GLY A 290 -7.80 -4.87 16.16
N ALA A 291 -7.40 -5.65 15.15
CA ALA A 291 -6.43 -6.73 15.28
C ALA A 291 -5.45 -6.66 14.10
N ILE A 292 -4.21 -7.09 14.31
CA ILE A 292 -3.18 -7.10 13.27
C ILE A 292 -3.01 -8.51 12.73
N ALA A 293 -3.24 -8.67 11.44
CA ALA A 293 -3.00 -9.93 10.78
C ALA A 293 -1.81 -9.80 9.83
N SER A 294 -0.88 -10.74 9.91
CA SER A 294 0.28 -10.79 9.03
C SER A 294 0.40 -12.17 8.39
N CYS A 295 0.94 -12.18 7.18
CA CYS A 295 1.39 -13.38 6.51
C CYS A 295 2.85 -13.18 6.12
N GLU A 296 3.62 -14.26 6.16
CA GLU A 296 4.98 -14.29 5.64
C GLU A 296 4.99 -14.92 4.25
N ALA A 297 5.90 -14.47 3.40
CA ALA A 297 6.13 -15.08 2.11
C ALA A 297 6.55 -16.56 2.28
N GLY A 298 6.02 -17.45 1.45
CA GLY A 298 6.37 -18.88 1.44
C GLY A 298 5.60 -19.73 2.43
N ARG A 299 4.68 -19.14 3.21
CA ARG A 299 3.80 -19.91 4.09
C ARG A 299 2.80 -20.73 3.26
N ARG A 300 2.81 -22.06 3.39
CA ARG A 300 1.91 -22.98 2.67
C ARG A 300 0.41 -22.71 2.87
N ARG A 301 0.02 -22.05 3.96
CA ARG A 301 -1.38 -21.74 4.30
C ARG A 301 -1.50 -20.30 4.77
N ASN A 302 -2.15 -19.46 3.97
CA ASN A 302 -2.44 -18.07 4.29
C ASN A 302 -3.61 -18.00 5.28
N PRO A 303 -3.47 -17.33 6.44
CA PRO A 303 -4.54 -17.22 7.43
C PRO A 303 -5.79 -16.50 6.89
N PHE A 304 -5.64 -15.58 5.93
CA PHE A 304 -6.75 -14.84 5.35
C PHE A 304 -7.66 -15.70 4.45
N TYR A 305 -7.12 -16.74 3.80
CA TYR A 305 -7.93 -17.69 3.02
C TYR A 305 -8.59 -18.79 3.86
N ARG A 306 -8.35 -18.84 5.17
CA ARG A 306 -9.12 -19.71 6.09
C ARG A 306 -10.30 -19.00 6.74
N ALA A 307 -10.36 -17.69 6.57
CA ALA A 307 -11.26 -16.78 7.26
C ALA A 307 -12.55 -16.46 6.49
N LEU A 308 -12.52 -16.73 5.19
CA LEU A 308 -13.58 -16.59 4.20
C LEU A 308 -14.00 -17.99 3.75
#